data_AF-A0AAW9DJU2-F1
#
_entry.id   AF-A0AAW9DJU2-F1
#
_cell.length_a   1.000
_cell.length_b   1.000
_cell.length_c   1.000
_cell.angle_alpha   90.00
_cell.angle_beta   90.00
_cell.angle_gamma   90.00
#
_symmetry.space_group_name_H-M   'P 1'
#
loop_
_entity.id
_entity.type
_entity.pdbx_description
1 polymer ?
#
loop_
_entity_poly.entity_id
_entity_poly.type
_entity_poly.pdbx_seq_one_letter_code
_entity_poly.pdbx_strand_id
1 'polypeptide(L)'
;MIDSLLGKDNNPIVQAGYLESIDKIMKKRAEGQKVGMQHVFEDMQSESQEQETRNAGKLLERIVKNSILSLCFSDGQNDSISLDNKVTILEITGLDLPKAGTNHELTKTQQKSLTVMYALGYFCKRFGERDKSEETILFFDEAWFFNSTSVG
;
A
#
# COMPACT_ATOMS: atom_id res chain seq x y z
N MET A 1 3.29 -4.42 -2.62
CA MET A 1 3.41 -3.15 -1.88
C MET A 1 4.46 -3.25 -0.76
N ILE A 2 4.40 -4.26 0.13
CA ILE A 2 5.42 -4.41 1.17
C ILE A 2 6.78 -4.83 0.56
N ASP A 3 6.79 -5.74 -0.41
CA ASP A 3 8.03 -6.18 -1.08
C ASP A 3 8.78 -5.04 -1.77
N SER A 4 8.05 -4.10 -2.38
CA SER A 4 8.65 -2.92 -3.02
C SER A 4 9.30 -1.96 -2.01
N LEU A 5 8.88 -2.00 -0.74
CA LEU A 5 9.49 -1.18 0.33
C LEU A 5 10.72 -1.83 0.96
N LEU A 6 10.77 -3.16 0.98
CA LEU A 6 11.88 -3.93 1.56
C LEU A 6 13.01 -4.18 0.55
N GLY A 7 12.73 -4.08 -0.76
CA GLY A 7 13.73 -4.19 -1.82
C GLY A 7 14.00 -5.63 -2.28
N LYS A 8 15.06 -5.82 -3.09
CA LYS A 8 15.41 -7.11 -3.74
C LYS A 8 15.94 -8.18 -2.77
N ASP A 9 16.24 -7.82 -1.53
CA ASP A 9 16.79 -8.71 -0.49
C ASP A 9 15.70 -9.23 0.46
N ASN A 10 14.45 -9.36 -0.02
CA ASN A 10 13.38 -9.89 0.82
C ASN A 10 13.63 -11.37 1.10
N ASN A 11 14.20 -11.65 2.28
CA ASN A 11 14.44 -12.99 2.77
C ASN A 11 13.08 -13.71 2.92
N PRO A 12 12.92 -14.96 2.43
CA PRO A 12 11.72 -15.77 2.65
C PRO A 12 11.21 -15.78 4.11
N ILE A 13 12.11 -15.66 5.09
CA ILE A 13 11.78 -15.54 6.51
C ILE A 13 10.96 -14.27 6.79
N VAL A 14 11.40 -13.12 6.26
CA VAL A 14 10.69 -11.85 6.40
C VAL A 14 9.36 -11.88 5.66
N GLN A 15 9.33 -12.53 4.50
CA GLN A 15 8.11 -12.70 3.71
C GLN A 15 7.05 -13.50 4.46
N ALA A 16 7.43 -14.67 4.99
CA ALA A 16 6.56 -15.48 5.83
C ALA A 16 6.06 -14.66 7.03
N GLY A 17 6.97 -13.94 7.71
CA GLY A 17 6.63 -13.16 8.89
C GLY A 17 5.59 -12.05 8.64
N TYR A 18 5.71 -11.28 7.56
CA TYR A 18 4.69 -10.25 7.28
C TYR A 18 3.37 -10.87 6.80
N LEU A 19 3.38 -11.99 6.08
CA LEU A 19 2.16 -12.67 5.63
C LEU A 19 1.37 -13.22 6.82
N GLU A 20 2.04 -13.90 7.76
CA GLU A 20 1.43 -14.38 9.00
C GLU A 20 0.84 -13.22 9.83
N SER A 21 1.58 -12.10 9.93
CA SER A 21 1.11 -10.90 10.62
C SER A 21 -0.12 -10.31 9.93
N ILE A 22 -0.16 -10.28 8.59
CA ILE A 22 -1.33 -9.84 7.82
C ILE A 22 -2.55 -10.71 8.14
N ASP A 23 -2.42 -12.03 8.09
CA ASP A 23 -3.55 -12.95 8.36
C ASP A 23 -4.12 -12.73 9.76
N LYS A 24 -3.26 -12.57 10.77
CA LYS A 24 -3.66 -12.30 12.15
C LYS A 24 -4.41 -10.98 12.29
N ILE A 25 -3.91 -9.90 11.69
CA ILE A 25 -4.56 -8.59 11.75
C ILE A 25 -5.86 -8.57 10.95
N MET A 26 -5.92 -9.26 9.80
CA MET A 26 -7.16 -9.41 9.03
C MET A 26 -8.24 -10.14 9.83
N LYS A 27 -7.88 -11.19 10.58
CA LYS A 27 -8.82 -11.88 11.47
C LYS A 27 -9.36 -10.94 12.55
N LYS A 28 -8.49 -10.20 13.24
CA LYS A 28 -8.91 -9.19 14.24
C LYS A 28 -9.86 -8.16 13.64
N ARG A 29 -9.59 -7.70 12.41
CA ARG A 29 -10.47 -6.76 11.70
C ARG A 29 -11.83 -7.37 11.39
N ALA A 30 -11.87 -8.63 10.94
CA ALA A 30 -13.11 -9.36 10.68
C ALA A 30 -13.96 -9.59 11.94
N GLU A 31 -13.31 -9.68 13.11
CA GLU A 31 -13.94 -9.72 14.43
C GLU A 31 -14.44 -8.34 14.91
N GLY A 32 -14.30 -7.29 14.10
CA GLY A 32 -14.78 -5.94 14.40
C GLY A 32 -13.79 -5.07 15.19
N GLN A 33 -12.55 -5.53 15.39
CA GLN A 33 -11.52 -4.72 16.04
C GLN A 33 -11.06 -3.59 15.12
N LYS A 34 -10.81 -2.40 15.70
CA LYS A 34 -10.21 -1.26 15.00
C LYS A 34 -8.71 -1.46 14.84
N VAL A 35 -8.32 -2.15 13.77
CA VAL A 35 -6.93 -2.44 13.43
C VAL A 35 -6.65 -2.12 11.96
N GLY A 36 -5.38 -1.85 11.64
CA GLY A 36 -4.94 -1.50 10.30
C GLY A 36 -3.53 -2.00 10.02
N MET A 37 -2.98 -1.67 8.84
CA MET A 37 -1.69 -2.19 8.40
C MET A 37 -0.51 -1.77 9.29
N GLN A 38 -0.60 -0.69 10.07
CA GLN A 38 0.46 -0.37 11.04
C GLN A 38 0.58 -1.44 12.13
N HIS A 39 -0.53 -2.07 12.51
CA HIS A 39 -0.54 -3.16 13.49
C HIS A 39 0.13 -4.44 12.95
N VAL A 40 0.23 -4.60 11.62
CA VAL A 40 1.02 -5.69 11.02
C VAL A 40 2.50 -5.49 11.36
N PHE A 41 3.00 -4.25 11.27
CA PHE A 41 4.39 -3.95 11.61
C PHE A 41 4.66 -4.11 13.11
N GLU A 42 3.70 -3.75 13.95
CA GLU A 42 3.77 -3.98 15.40
C GLU A 42 3.81 -5.47 15.73
N ASP A 43 2.94 -6.27 15.11
CA ASP A 43 2.90 -7.72 15.29
C ASP A 43 4.21 -8.39 14.85
N MET A 44 4.76 -7.98 13.70
CA MET A 44 6.09 -8.43 13.25
C MET A 44 7.20 -8.13 14.29
N GLN A 45 7.08 -7.01 15.02
CA GLN A 45 8.07 -6.59 16.01
C GLN A 45 7.96 -7.35 17.34
N SER A 46 6.75 -7.64 17.81
CA SER A 46 6.52 -8.24 19.14
C SER A 46 6.36 -9.76 19.12
N GLU A 47 5.81 -10.32 18.05
CA GLU A 47 5.34 -11.72 18.04
C GLU A 47 6.24 -12.66 17.26
N SER A 48 7.03 -12.14 16.31
CA SER A 48 7.94 -12.97 15.52
C SER A 48 9.09 -13.52 16.36
N GLN A 49 9.38 -14.82 16.24
CA GLN A 49 10.56 -15.46 16.83
C GLN A 49 11.85 -15.07 16.08
N GLU A 50 11.74 -14.79 14.79
CA GLU A 50 12.87 -14.46 13.93
C GLU A 50 13.29 -12.99 14.06
N GLN A 51 14.59 -12.78 14.31
CA GLN A 51 15.15 -11.42 14.49
C GLN A 51 15.05 -10.59 13.21
N GLU A 52 15.18 -11.22 12.05
CA GLU A 52 15.08 -10.55 10.75
C GLU A 52 13.69 -9.94 10.53
N THR A 53 12.63 -10.70 10.81
CA THR A 53 11.25 -10.22 10.75
C THR A 53 11.00 -9.07 11.72
N ARG A 54 11.51 -9.16 12.96
CA ARG A 54 11.42 -8.04 13.92
C ARG A 54 12.12 -6.79 13.41
N ASN A 55 13.28 -6.94 12.79
CA ASN A 55 14.03 -5.82 12.19
C ASN A 55 13.29 -5.24 10.98
N ALA A 56 12.70 -6.08 10.14
CA ALA A 56 11.90 -5.65 9.00
C ALA A 56 10.65 -4.86 9.44
N GLY A 57 9.96 -5.30 10.50
CA GLY A 57 8.84 -4.57 11.09
C GLY A 57 9.24 -3.15 11.52
N LYS A 58 10.37 -3.01 12.23
CA LYS A 58 10.94 -1.70 12.62
C LYS A 58 11.30 -0.83 11.41
N LEU A 59 11.84 -1.43 10.36
CA LEU A 59 12.21 -0.72 9.14
C LEU A 59 10.97 -0.22 8.40
N LEU A 60 9.95 -1.07 8.23
CA LEU A 60 8.69 -0.72 7.59
C LEU A 60 7.98 0.42 8.32
N GLU A 61 7.89 0.34 9.65
CA GLU A 61 7.33 1.41 10.47
C GLU A 61 8.06 2.74 10.20
N ARG A 62 9.40 2.74 10.19
CA ARG A 62 10.21 3.94 9.91
C ARG A 62 10.07 4.44 8.48
N ILE A 63 9.93 3.56 7.49
CA ILE A 63 9.75 3.92 6.08
C ILE A 63 8.41 4.64 5.89
N VAL A 64 7.36 4.14 6.56
CA VAL A 64 6.00 4.66 6.46
C VAL A 64 5.84 5.95 7.27
N LYS A 65 6.35 6.00 8.50
CA LYS A 65 6.23 7.13 9.40
C LYS A 65 6.74 8.43 8.77
N ASN A 66 5.94 9.49 8.87
CA ASN A 66 6.23 10.82 8.31
C ASN A 66 6.51 10.81 6.79
N SER A 67 5.89 9.91 6.03
CA SER A 67 5.98 9.89 4.57
C SER A 67 4.61 9.78 3.92
N ILE A 68 4.52 10.04 2.61
CA ILE A 68 3.27 9.93 1.83
C ILE A 68 2.62 8.53 1.93
N LEU A 69 3.39 7.50 2.30
CA LEU A 69 2.89 6.15 2.52
C LEU A 69 1.91 6.07 3.70
N SER A 70 1.91 7.03 4.64
CA SER A 70 0.93 7.04 5.73
C SER A 70 -0.53 7.04 5.23
N LEU A 71 -0.76 7.50 3.99
CA LEU A 71 -2.06 7.42 3.31
C LEU A 71 -2.51 5.98 3.03
N CYS A 72 -1.58 5.05 2.81
CA CYS A 72 -1.86 3.65 2.49
C CYS A 72 -1.81 2.72 3.71
N PHE A 73 -1.09 3.13 4.76
CA PHE A 73 -0.84 2.30 5.94
C PHE A 73 -1.54 2.91 7.17
N SER A 74 -2.81 2.56 7.34
CA SER A 74 -3.67 3.04 8.44
C SER A 74 -3.42 2.28 9.76
N ASP A 75 -3.73 2.94 10.88
CA ASP A 75 -3.89 2.35 12.21
C ASP A 75 -5.30 1.77 12.44
N GLY A 76 -6.22 1.92 11.48
CA GLY A 76 -7.60 1.43 11.58
C GLY A 76 -8.56 2.39 12.29
N GLN A 77 -8.14 3.61 12.63
CA GLN A 77 -9.03 4.60 13.27
C GLN A 77 -9.88 5.37 12.26
N ASN A 78 -9.37 5.57 11.04
CA ASN A 78 -10.05 6.28 9.98
C ASN A 78 -10.82 5.31 9.07
N ASP A 79 -11.95 5.78 8.55
CA ASP A 79 -12.71 5.03 7.56
C ASP A 79 -11.90 4.84 6.27
N SER A 80 -11.98 3.64 5.70
CA SER A 80 -11.39 3.35 4.40
C SER A 80 -12.25 3.88 3.26
N ILE A 81 -11.62 4.11 2.11
CA ILE A 81 -12.35 4.43 0.88
C ILE A 81 -13.31 3.29 0.55
N SER A 82 -14.60 3.62 0.40
CA SER A 82 -15.65 2.64 0.12
C SER A 82 -15.75 2.36 -1.38
N LEU A 83 -15.91 1.08 -1.72
CA LEU A 83 -16.26 0.67 -3.08
C LEU A 83 -17.75 0.90 -3.39
N ASP A 84 -18.58 1.14 -2.38
CA ASP A 84 -20.05 1.23 -2.51
C ASP A 84 -20.58 2.64 -2.69
N ASN A 85 -19.69 3.63 -2.64
CA ASN A 85 -20.05 5.01 -2.92
C ASN A 85 -20.43 5.18 -4.40
N LYS A 86 -21.53 5.90 -4.66
CA LYS A 86 -21.99 6.22 -6.03
C LYS A 86 -20.97 7.08 -6.79
N VAL A 87 -20.37 8.05 -6.10
CA VAL A 87 -19.33 8.94 -6.63
C VAL A 87 -18.26 9.08 -5.56
N THR A 88 -17.01 8.88 -5.96
CA THR A 88 -15.84 9.08 -5.11
C THR A 88 -14.87 9.99 -5.86
N ILE A 89 -14.49 11.11 -5.25
CA ILE A 89 -13.44 12.01 -5.75
C ILE A 89 -12.25 11.87 -4.81
N LEU A 90 -11.09 11.52 -5.36
CA LEU A 90 -9.85 11.33 -4.61
C LEU A 90 -8.84 12.36 -5.09
N GLU A 91 -8.38 13.19 -4.17
CA GLU A 91 -7.29 14.14 -4.38
C GLU A 91 -6.12 13.74 -3.48
N ILE A 92 -4.93 13.65 -4.06
CA ILE A 92 -3.71 13.35 -3.32
C ILE A 92 -2.75 14.51 -3.50
N THR A 93 -2.39 15.15 -2.38
CA THR A 93 -1.43 16.24 -2.36
C THR A 93 -0.05 15.72 -1.95
N GLY A 94 1.02 16.35 -2.45
CA GLY A 94 2.39 16.03 -2.04
C GLY A 94 2.99 14.79 -2.70
N LEU A 95 2.43 14.32 -3.83
CA LEU A 95 3.10 13.33 -4.68
C LEU A 95 4.30 13.97 -5.39
N ASP A 96 5.43 13.27 -5.35
CA ASP A 96 6.61 13.52 -6.17
C ASP A 96 6.67 12.43 -7.22
N LEU A 97 6.11 12.68 -8.40
CA LEU A 97 6.10 11.71 -9.51
C LEU A 97 7.34 11.92 -10.40
N PRO A 98 7.92 10.84 -10.96
CA PRO A 98 9.00 11.00 -11.93
C PRO A 98 8.48 11.72 -13.19
N LYS A 99 9.39 12.16 -14.06
CA LYS A 99 8.97 12.73 -15.35
C LYS A 99 8.60 11.59 -16.30
N ALA A 100 7.53 11.80 -17.08
CA ALA A 100 7.15 10.86 -18.12
C ALA A 100 8.32 10.61 -19.09
N GLY A 101 8.61 9.33 -19.39
CA GLY A 101 9.62 8.93 -20.38
C GLY A 101 11.09 9.06 -19.94
N THR A 102 11.38 9.34 -18.67
CA THR A 102 12.77 9.37 -18.20
C THR A 102 13.25 8.00 -17.71
N ASN A 103 14.28 7.44 -18.36
CA ASN A 103 14.99 6.22 -17.93
C ASN A 103 16.02 6.48 -16.81
N HIS A 104 15.71 7.35 -15.86
CA HIS A 104 16.58 7.63 -14.72
C HIS A 104 16.17 6.78 -13.51
N GLU A 105 17.11 6.46 -12.64
CA GLU A 105 16.80 5.80 -11.38
C GLU A 105 15.83 6.65 -10.54
N LEU A 106 14.77 6.02 -10.07
CA LEU A 106 13.75 6.67 -9.25
C LEU A 106 14.33 7.07 -7.89
N THR A 107 14.07 8.30 -7.46
CA THR A 107 14.39 8.70 -6.08
C THR A 107 13.53 7.90 -5.09
N LYS A 108 13.97 7.78 -3.84
CA LYS A 108 13.18 7.12 -2.79
C LYS A 108 11.80 7.79 -2.61
N THR A 109 11.73 9.11 -2.74
CA THR A 109 10.46 9.85 -2.65
C THR A 109 9.55 9.50 -3.82
N GLN A 110 10.09 9.42 -5.04
CA GLN A 110 9.35 9.01 -6.23
C GLN A 110 8.83 7.57 -6.14
N GLN A 111 9.63 6.65 -5.61
CA GLN A 111 9.20 5.27 -5.35
C GLN A 111 8.01 5.22 -4.37
N LYS A 112 8.04 6.02 -3.31
CA LYS A 112 6.93 6.11 -2.35
C LYS A 112 5.66 6.68 -3.00
N SER A 113 5.78 7.77 -3.77
CA SER A 113 4.66 8.38 -4.48
C SER A 113 4.05 7.41 -5.49
N LEU A 114 4.87 6.71 -6.28
CA LEU A 114 4.40 5.67 -7.18
C LEU A 114 3.72 4.51 -6.44
N THR A 115 4.22 4.12 -5.27
CA THR A 115 3.58 3.09 -4.44
C THR A 115 2.15 3.48 -4.06
N VAL A 116 1.92 4.75 -3.72
CA VAL A 116 0.57 5.29 -3.47
C VAL A 116 -0.28 5.25 -4.74
N MET A 117 0.28 5.66 -5.88
CA MET A 117 -0.43 5.60 -7.17
C MET A 117 -0.79 4.17 -7.58
N TYR A 118 0.03 3.16 -7.30
CA TYR A 118 -0.31 1.75 -7.52
C TYR A 118 -1.46 1.29 -6.63
N ALA A 119 -1.46 1.71 -5.35
CA ALA A 119 -2.57 1.41 -4.44
C ALA A 119 -3.89 1.99 -4.98
N LEU A 120 -3.84 3.24 -5.44
CA LEU A 120 -4.98 3.93 -6.02
C LEU A 120 -5.44 3.29 -7.33
N GLY A 121 -4.52 2.97 -8.24
CA GLY A 121 -4.81 2.27 -9.49
C GLY A 121 -5.48 0.93 -9.24
N TYR A 122 -5.02 0.16 -8.25
CA TYR A 122 -5.65 -1.10 -7.85
C TYR A 122 -7.06 -0.86 -7.29
N PHE A 123 -7.27 0.16 -6.46
CA PHE A 123 -8.62 0.54 -6.00
C PHE A 123 -9.54 0.88 -7.17
N CYS A 124 -9.10 1.74 -8.10
CA CYS A 124 -9.89 2.14 -9.27
C CYS A 124 -10.25 0.93 -10.14
N LYS A 125 -9.30 0.01 -10.36
CA LYS A 125 -9.57 -1.26 -11.05
C LYS A 125 -10.66 -2.05 -10.35
N ARG A 126 -10.54 -2.25 -9.02
CA ARG A 126 -11.54 -2.98 -8.23
C ARG A 126 -12.90 -2.30 -8.22
N PHE A 127 -12.95 -0.97 -8.20
CA PHE A 127 -14.18 -0.21 -8.28
C PHE A 127 -14.88 -0.42 -9.63
N GLY A 128 -14.13 -0.31 -10.74
CA GLY A 128 -14.67 -0.53 -12.08
C GLY A 128 -15.08 -1.98 -12.38
N GLU A 129 -14.41 -2.97 -11.78
CA GLU A 129 -14.70 -4.39 -11.99
C GLU A 129 -15.72 -4.98 -11.00
N ARG A 130 -16.17 -4.21 -10.01
CA ARG A 130 -17.00 -4.71 -8.90
C ARG A 130 -18.33 -5.27 -9.37
N ASP A 131 -19.03 -4.56 -10.25
CA ASP A 131 -20.35 -4.94 -10.74
C ASP A 131 -20.44 -4.66 -12.24
N LYS A 132 -20.53 -5.72 -13.04
CA LYS A 132 -20.61 -5.63 -14.50
C LYS A 132 -22.02 -5.29 -14.99
N SER A 133 -23.01 -5.23 -14.11
CA SER A 133 -24.37 -4.79 -14.44
C SER A 133 -24.56 -3.28 -14.36
N GLU A 134 -23.61 -2.58 -13.73
CA GLU A 134 -23.62 -1.13 -13.53
C GLU A 134 -22.57 -0.46 -14.44
N GLU A 135 -22.99 0.54 -15.21
CA GLU A 135 -22.07 1.34 -16.02
C GLU A 135 -21.20 2.22 -15.13
N THR A 136 -19.90 1.92 -15.08
CA THR A 136 -18.94 2.60 -14.22
C THR A 136 -17.94 3.40 -15.05
N ILE A 137 -17.76 4.68 -14.72
CA ILE A 137 -16.79 5.57 -15.37
C ILE A 137 -15.68 5.90 -14.37
N LEU A 138 -14.43 5.80 -14.83
CA LEU A 138 -13.22 6.15 -14.08
C LEU A 138 -12.48 7.27 -14.80
N PHE A 139 -12.20 8.35 -14.09
CA PHE A 139 -11.29 9.41 -14.53
C PHE A 139 -10.00 9.29 -13.72
N PHE A 140 -8.87 9.18 -14.41
CA PHE A 140 -7.56 9.04 -13.78
C PHE A 140 -6.60 10.06 -14.37
N ASP A 141 -6.13 11.00 -13.55
CA ASP A 141 -5.10 11.95 -13.93
C ASP A 141 -3.70 11.35 -13.73
N GLU A 142 -2.70 11.82 -14.47
CA GLU A 142 -1.33 11.27 -14.47
C GLU A 142 -1.24 9.79 -14.89
N ALA A 143 -2.22 9.30 -15.67
CA ALA A 143 -2.32 7.91 -16.12
C ALA A 143 -1.10 7.38 -16.89
N TRP A 144 -0.19 8.25 -17.33
CA TRP A 144 1.09 7.84 -17.92
C TRP A 144 1.93 6.98 -16.97
N PHE A 145 1.69 7.04 -15.64
CA PHE A 145 2.45 6.25 -14.66
C PHE A 145 2.25 4.73 -14.83
N PHE A 146 1.10 4.27 -15.34
CA PHE A 146 0.88 2.85 -15.66
C PHE A 146 1.90 2.33 -16.68
N ASN A 147 2.30 3.19 -17.62
CA ASN A 147 3.29 2.84 -18.64
C ASN A 147 4.75 2.99 -18.18
N SER A 148 4.98 3.46 -16.95
CA SER A 148 6.31 3.85 -16.46
C SER A 148 7.06 2.75 -15.71
N THR A 149 6.42 1.59 -15.42
CA THR A 149 7.10 0.47 -14.77
C THR A 149 6.73 -0.87 -15.40
N SER A 150 7.58 -1.88 -15.15
CA SER A 150 7.36 -3.25 -15.62
C SER A 150 6.19 -3.98 -14.94
N VAL A 151 5.51 -3.35 -13.98
CA VAL A 151 4.42 -3.96 -13.21
C VAL A 151 3.05 -3.73 -13.86
N GLY A 152 2.93 -2.75 -14.78
CA GLY A 152 1.70 -2.44 -15.52
C GLY A 152 0.70 -1.61 -14.72
#